data_AF-A0A2B7YDN3-F1
#
_entry.id   AF-A0A2B7YDN3-F1
#
_cell.length_a   1.000
_cell.length_b   1.000
_cell.length_c   1.000
_cell.angle_alpha   90.00
_cell.angle_beta   90.00
_cell.angle_gamma   90.00
#
_symmetry.space_group_name_H-M   'P 1'
#
loop_
_entity.id
_entity.type
_entity.pdbx_description
1 polymer ?
#
loop_
_entity_poly.entity_id
_entity_poly.type
_entity_poly.pdbx_seq_one_letter_code
_entity_poly.pdbx_strand_id
1 'polypeptide(L)'
;MRTVRLTLIEHIAGSSMFNLQPKDFSQMERKQIIKQIIDGETAAYTRNLRLRDLYTRNVVMEPNPDSKDNRIRRVVLLDFGHVTLSRDWDEDFEKEKKKDLPGTYITPLLRWHEVWSSKRGLSDWIDWDYQPWFRAEYAHTESSVTPYMKSRWLPDLVFEARKMKPDDEDLLLGRLSQHSSAGTAVKGSSFLRDAYVKLLRWR
;
A
#
# COMPACT_ATOMS: atom_id res chain seq x y z
N MET A 1 3.38 -32.17 -21.01
CA MET A 1 2.47 -32.36 -19.86
C MET A 1 2.28 -31.03 -19.14
N ARG A 2 1.06 -30.61 -18.82
CA ARG A 2 0.78 -29.45 -17.97
C ARG A 2 0.63 -29.93 -16.53
N THR A 3 1.43 -29.40 -15.61
CA THR A 3 1.27 -29.64 -14.18
C THR A 3 0.12 -28.77 -13.67
N VAL A 4 -0.95 -29.39 -13.18
CA VAL A 4 -2.08 -28.69 -12.54
C VAL A 4 -1.87 -28.79 -11.04
N ARG A 5 -1.88 -27.65 -10.35
CA ARG A 5 -1.84 -27.58 -8.88
C ARG A 5 -3.20 -27.12 -8.37
N LEU A 6 -3.82 -27.93 -7.53
CA LEU A 6 -5.03 -27.57 -6.80
C LEU A 6 -4.63 -26.94 -5.47
N THR A 7 -5.22 -25.78 -5.15
CA THR A 7 -5.10 -25.15 -3.83
C THR A 7 -6.50 -25.07 -3.25
N LEU A 8 -6.73 -25.77 -2.13
CA LEU A 8 -7.97 -25.67 -1.38
C LEU A 8 -7.85 -24.50 -0.40
N ILE A 9 -8.86 -23.63 -0.39
CA ILE A 9 -8.96 -22.49 0.53
C ILE A 9 -10.30 -22.53 1.26
N GLU A 10 -10.42 -21.75 2.33
CA GLU A 10 -11.69 -21.54 3.03
C GLU A 10 -12.77 -21.08 2.05
N HIS A 11 -13.96 -21.67 2.15
CA HIS A 11 -15.13 -21.18 1.44
C HIS A 11 -15.68 -19.94 2.14
N ILE A 12 -15.62 -18.79 1.46
CA ILE A 12 -16.12 -17.52 1.97
C ILE A 12 -17.47 -17.25 1.30
N ALA A 13 -18.54 -17.24 2.10
CA ALA A 13 -19.90 -17.01 1.61
C ALA A 13 -20.16 -15.51 1.37
N GLY A 14 -19.33 -14.89 0.54
CA GLY A 14 -19.32 -13.45 0.27
C GLY A 14 -19.18 -13.11 -1.21
N SER A 15 -19.19 -11.81 -1.51
CA SER A 15 -18.98 -11.30 -2.86
C SER A 15 -17.66 -10.57 -2.97
N SER A 16 -16.97 -10.72 -4.11
CA SER A 16 -15.82 -9.89 -4.44
C SER A 16 -16.24 -8.42 -4.47
N MET A 17 -15.40 -7.52 -3.93
CA MET A 17 -15.64 -6.08 -3.99
C MET A 17 -15.77 -5.58 -5.42
N PHE A 18 -15.19 -6.29 -6.40
CA PHE A 18 -15.32 -5.96 -7.81
C PHE A 18 -16.77 -6.06 -8.33
N ASN A 19 -17.56 -6.97 -7.77
CA ASN A 19 -18.96 -7.17 -8.17
C ASN A 19 -19.94 -6.30 -7.36
N LEU A 20 -19.44 -5.52 -6.41
CA LEU A 20 -20.24 -4.67 -5.53
C LEU A 20 -20.17 -3.21 -5.98
N GLN A 21 -21.24 -2.47 -5.76
CA GLN A 21 -21.29 -1.05 -6.06
C GLN A 21 -20.99 -0.24 -4.79
N PRO A 22 -19.95 0.60 -4.75
CA PRO A 22 -19.61 1.38 -3.56
C PRO A 22 -20.77 2.26 -3.05
N LYS A 23 -21.63 2.74 -3.94
CA LYS A 23 -22.81 3.56 -3.63
C LYS A 23 -23.88 2.85 -2.80
N ASP A 24 -23.86 1.51 -2.78
CA ASP A 24 -24.80 0.71 -1.98
C ASP A 24 -24.39 0.68 -0.50
N PHE A 25 -23.21 1.22 -0.17
CA PHE A 25 -22.66 1.30 1.18
C PHE A 25 -22.61 2.75 1.65
N SER A 26 -22.96 2.98 2.91
CA SER A 26 -22.74 4.28 3.53
C SER A 26 -21.25 4.62 3.56
N GLN A 27 -20.93 5.91 3.61
CA GLN A 27 -19.53 6.34 3.74
C GLN A 27 -18.86 5.76 4.99
N MET A 28 -19.62 5.58 6.08
CA MET A 28 -19.12 4.98 7.32
C MET A 28 -18.72 3.50 7.10
N GLU A 29 -19.56 2.72 6.42
CA GLU A 29 -19.25 1.33 6.10
C GLU A 29 -18.04 1.21 5.19
N ARG A 30 -17.94 2.06 4.17
CA ARG A 30 -16.76 2.10 3.29
C ARG A 30 -15.48 2.44 4.05
N LYS A 31 -15.52 3.40 5.00
CA LYS A 31 -14.37 3.67 5.88
C LYS A 31 -13.97 2.44 6.68
N GLN A 32 -14.93 1.69 7.25
CA GLN A 32 -14.65 0.46 7.99
C GLN A 32 -14.07 -0.66 7.09
N ILE A 33 -14.57 -0.79 5.86
CA ILE A 33 -14.04 -1.75 4.87
C ILE A 33 -12.59 -1.40 4.52
N ILE A 34 -12.32 -0.14 4.15
CA ILE A 34 -10.96 0.31 3.82
C ILE A 34 -10.03 0.14 5.02
N LYS A 35 -10.51 0.41 6.24
CA LYS A 35 -9.73 0.16 7.46
C LYS A 35 -9.35 -1.32 7.59
N GLN A 36 -10.30 -2.24 7.46
CA GLN A 36 -10.03 -3.69 7.53
C GLN A 36 -9.03 -4.16 6.46
N ILE A 37 -9.07 -3.58 5.25
CA ILE A 37 -8.08 -3.88 4.19
C ILE A 37 -6.68 -3.44 4.61
N ILE A 38 -6.54 -2.21 5.13
CA ILE A 38 -5.24 -1.68 5.59
C ILE A 38 -4.71 -2.49 6.77
N ASP A 39 -5.58 -2.86 7.72
CA ASP A 39 -5.23 -3.68 8.88
C ASP A 39 -4.77 -5.09 8.43
N GLY A 40 -5.51 -5.71 7.50
CA GLY A 40 -5.19 -7.03 6.96
C GLY A 40 -3.88 -7.06 6.18
N GLU A 41 -3.65 -6.06 5.30
CA GLU A 41 -2.38 -5.92 4.59
C GLU A 41 -1.23 -5.61 5.56
N THR A 42 -1.47 -4.79 6.59
CA THR A 42 -0.46 -4.51 7.63
C THR A 42 -0.12 -5.76 8.42
N ALA A 43 -1.09 -6.60 8.75
CA ALA A 43 -0.86 -7.88 9.42
C ALA A 43 -0.08 -8.89 8.55
N ALA A 44 -0.28 -8.86 7.23
CA ALA A 44 0.56 -9.61 6.29
C ALA A 44 2.00 -9.04 6.28
N TYR A 45 2.12 -7.70 6.19
CA TYR A 45 3.41 -7.00 6.17
C TYR A 45 4.25 -7.30 7.42
N THR A 46 3.64 -7.37 8.60
CA THR A 46 4.33 -7.75 9.85
C THR A 46 4.80 -9.19 9.89
N ARG A 47 4.43 -10.02 8.90
CA ARG A 47 4.90 -11.40 8.73
C ARG A 47 5.85 -11.55 7.53
N ASN A 48 6.44 -10.45 7.07
CA ASN A 48 7.28 -10.38 5.86
C ASN A 48 6.54 -10.77 4.57
N LEU A 49 5.21 -10.63 4.56
CA LEU A 49 4.40 -10.86 3.37
C LEU A 49 3.98 -9.53 2.79
N ARG A 50 4.32 -9.33 1.52
CA ARG A 50 3.85 -8.15 0.79
C ARG A 50 2.82 -8.55 -0.25
N LEU A 51 1.62 -8.00 -0.10
CA LEU A 51 0.52 -8.18 -1.05
C LEU A 51 0.72 -7.24 -2.24
N ARG A 52 1.13 -7.78 -3.40
CA ARG A 52 1.37 -6.97 -4.61
C ARG A 52 0.11 -6.79 -5.47
N ASP A 53 -0.90 -7.63 -5.28
CA ASP A 53 -2.11 -7.63 -6.10
C ASP A 53 -3.37 -7.27 -5.28
N LEU A 54 -3.27 -6.20 -4.48
CA LEU A 54 -4.37 -5.73 -3.65
C LEU A 54 -5.35 -4.86 -4.47
N TYR A 55 -6.29 -5.52 -5.13
CA TYR A 55 -7.37 -4.92 -5.93
C TYR A 55 -8.74 -5.42 -5.46
N THR A 56 -9.81 -4.69 -5.78
CA THR A 56 -11.20 -5.08 -5.46
C THR A 56 -11.56 -6.52 -5.84
N ARG A 57 -11.00 -7.07 -6.93
CA ARG A 57 -11.23 -8.47 -7.33
C ARG A 57 -10.71 -9.48 -6.29
N ASN A 58 -9.63 -9.14 -5.60
CA ASN A 58 -8.93 -9.98 -4.62
C ASN A 58 -9.36 -9.64 -3.18
N VAL A 59 -10.49 -8.96 -3.02
CA VAL A 59 -11.07 -8.69 -1.70
C VAL A 59 -12.51 -9.17 -1.72
N VAL A 60 -12.87 -9.99 -0.74
CA VAL A 60 -14.24 -10.52 -0.58
C VAL A 60 -14.86 -9.91 0.66
N MET A 61 -16.10 -9.43 0.51
CA MET A 61 -16.94 -9.01 1.63
C MET A 61 -17.86 -10.15 2.02
N GLU A 62 -17.71 -10.64 3.25
CA GLU A 62 -18.62 -11.61 3.83
C GLU A 62 -19.71 -10.85 4.60
N PRO A 63 -20.99 -10.95 4.19
CA PRO A 63 -22.09 -10.37 4.95
C PRO A 63 -22.32 -11.13 6.26
N ASN A 64 -22.86 -10.44 7.25
CA ASN A 64 -23.31 -11.05 8.49
C ASN A 64 -24.67 -11.73 8.26
N PRO A 65 -24.77 -13.06 8.36
CA PRO A 65 -26.02 -13.78 8.11
C PRO A 65 -27.14 -13.42 9.08
N ASP A 66 -26.80 -12.92 10.27
CA ASP A 66 -27.75 -12.52 11.31
C ASP A 66 -28.20 -11.05 11.20
N SER A 67 -27.63 -10.30 10.24
CA SER A 67 -27.95 -8.89 10.04
C SER A 67 -29.05 -8.72 8.99
N LYS A 68 -30.17 -8.07 9.39
CA LYS A 68 -31.25 -7.70 8.48
C LYS A 68 -30.80 -6.74 7.36
N ASP A 69 -29.72 -6.00 7.59
CA ASP A 69 -29.17 -5.02 6.64
C ASP A 69 -27.96 -5.59 5.87
N ASN A 70 -27.68 -6.90 5.96
CA ASN A 70 -26.50 -7.53 5.37
C ASN A 70 -25.17 -6.83 5.72
N ARG A 71 -25.05 -6.31 6.96
CA ARG A 71 -23.82 -5.63 7.39
C ARG A 71 -22.61 -6.52 7.18
N ILE A 72 -21.50 -5.95 6.70
CA ILE A 72 -20.28 -6.72 6.46
C ILE A 72 -19.75 -7.30 7.79
N ARG A 73 -19.63 -8.64 7.85
CA ARG A 73 -19.07 -9.38 9.00
C ARG A 73 -17.55 -9.27 9.02
N ARG A 74 -16.91 -9.53 7.88
CA ARG A 74 -15.47 -9.41 7.70
C ARG A 74 -15.09 -9.14 6.25
N VAL A 75 -13.94 -8.51 6.08
CA VAL A 75 -13.25 -8.37 4.80
C VAL A 75 -12.16 -9.42 4.70
N VAL A 76 -12.15 -10.20 3.61
CA VAL A 76 -11.16 -11.26 3.38
C VAL A 76 -10.28 -10.91 2.19
N LEU A 77 -8.96 -10.91 2.40
CA LEU A 77 -7.97 -10.71 1.34
C LEU A 77 -7.64 -12.05 0.69
N LEU A 78 -7.73 -12.09 -0.63
CA LEU A 78 -7.48 -13.27 -1.46
C LEU A 78 -6.25 -13.07 -2.35
N ASP A 79 -5.93 -14.15 -3.07
CA ASP A 79 -4.89 -14.21 -4.09
C ASP A 79 -3.50 -13.79 -3.59
N PHE A 80 -2.83 -14.77 -2.99
CA PHE A 80 -1.45 -14.64 -2.55
C PHE A 80 -0.46 -15.06 -3.65
N GLY A 81 -0.91 -15.28 -4.89
CA GLY A 81 -0.08 -15.78 -6.00
C GLY A 81 1.04 -14.82 -6.40
N HIS A 82 0.86 -13.53 -6.14
CA HIS A 82 1.85 -12.48 -6.40
C HIS A 82 2.58 -11.99 -5.15
N VAL A 83 2.43 -12.65 -4.00
CA VAL A 83 3.11 -12.25 -2.76
C VAL A 83 4.62 -12.38 -2.87
N THR A 84 5.33 -11.40 -2.32
CA THR A 84 6.77 -11.49 -2.11
C THR A 84 7.06 -11.74 -0.65
N LEU A 85 7.96 -12.70 -0.38
CA LEU A 85 8.55 -12.98 0.94
C LEU A 85 9.68 -11.97 1.23
N SER A 86 9.36 -10.70 1.06
CA SER A 86 10.25 -9.58 1.31
C SER A 86 9.39 -8.39 1.65
N ARG A 87 9.86 -7.56 2.59
CA ARG A 87 9.16 -6.34 3.00
C ARG A 87 9.41 -5.22 2.00
N ASP A 88 10.41 -5.38 1.14
CA ASP A 88 10.96 -4.32 0.32
C ASP A 88 11.09 -4.74 -1.15
N TRP A 89 11.15 -3.73 -2.02
CA TRP A 89 11.29 -3.91 -3.46
C TRP A 89 12.73 -4.23 -3.89
N ASP A 90 13.71 -4.02 -3.00
CA ASP A 90 15.15 -4.07 -3.27
C ASP A 90 15.85 -4.93 -2.22
N GLU A 91 16.63 -5.92 -2.67
CA GLU A 91 17.36 -6.86 -1.80
C GLU A 91 18.50 -6.18 -1.04
N ASP A 92 19.11 -5.13 -1.60
CA ASP A 92 20.15 -4.38 -0.91
C ASP A 92 19.59 -3.56 0.26
N PHE A 93 18.33 -3.15 0.14
CA PHE A 93 17.64 -2.41 1.19
C PHE A 93 17.26 -3.28 2.40
N GLU A 94 16.97 -4.58 2.21
CA GLU A 94 16.77 -5.51 3.33
C GLU A 94 18.05 -5.64 4.20
N LYS A 95 19.25 -5.48 3.62
CA LYS A 95 20.51 -5.46 4.38
C LYS A 95 20.65 -4.18 5.21
N GLU A 96 20.34 -3.02 4.63
CA GLU A 96 20.35 -1.73 5.33
C GLU A 96 19.32 -1.71 6.47
N LYS A 97 18.12 -2.22 6.22
CA LYS A 97 17.04 -2.33 7.21
C LYS A 97 17.38 -3.28 8.36
N LYS A 98 18.08 -4.39 8.11
CA LYS A 98 18.54 -5.28 9.20
C LYS A 98 19.49 -4.56 10.15
N LYS A 99 20.27 -3.60 9.65
CA LYS A 99 21.19 -2.78 10.45
C LYS A 99 20.46 -1.65 11.18
N ASP A 100 19.57 -0.94 10.48
CA ASP A 100 18.99 0.31 10.98
C ASP A 100 17.58 0.16 11.60
N LEU A 101 16.87 -0.94 11.29
CA LEU A 101 15.49 -1.25 11.75
C LEU A 101 15.31 -2.76 12.06
N PRO A 102 16.13 -3.35 12.96
CA PRO A 102 16.01 -4.78 13.28
C PRO A 102 14.67 -5.08 13.95
N GLY A 103 13.85 -5.91 13.31
CA GLY A 103 12.54 -6.32 13.84
C GLY A 103 11.44 -5.24 13.83
N THR A 104 11.74 -4.02 13.40
CA THR A 104 10.76 -2.91 13.38
C THR A 104 10.03 -2.86 12.05
N TYR A 105 8.70 -2.91 12.10
CA TYR A 105 7.85 -2.83 10.92
C TYR A 105 7.54 -1.38 10.56
N ILE A 106 7.45 -1.12 9.25
CA ILE A 106 7.07 0.19 8.73
C ILE A 106 5.57 0.38 8.92
N THR A 107 5.23 1.48 9.57
CA THR A 107 3.85 1.79 9.92
C THR A 107 2.97 1.93 8.69
N PRO A 108 1.66 1.63 8.81
CA PRO A 108 0.72 1.93 7.74
C PRO A 108 0.77 3.41 7.35
N LEU A 109 0.96 4.34 8.31
CA LEU A 109 1.04 5.79 8.07
C LEU A 109 1.99 6.18 6.92
N LEU A 110 3.10 5.46 6.78
CA LEU A 110 4.07 5.70 5.72
C LEU A 110 3.72 4.94 4.43
N ARG A 111 3.31 3.66 4.53
CA ARG A 111 3.06 2.78 3.37
C ARG A 111 1.78 3.10 2.62
N TRP A 112 0.75 3.55 3.33
CA TRP A 112 -0.58 3.87 2.83
C TRP A 112 -0.83 5.37 2.68
N HIS A 113 0.22 6.18 2.78
CA HIS A 113 0.15 7.62 2.55
C HIS A 113 -0.38 7.93 1.14
N GLU A 114 -1.20 8.97 1.00
CA GLU A 114 -1.88 9.31 -0.25
C GLU A 114 -0.96 9.63 -1.42
N VAL A 115 0.27 10.01 -1.10
CA VAL A 115 1.33 10.29 -2.07
C VAL A 115 1.69 9.04 -2.88
N TRP A 116 1.40 7.87 -2.32
CA TRP A 116 1.54 6.59 -2.98
C TRP A 116 0.31 6.26 -3.81
N SER A 117 0.57 5.61 -4.94
CA SER A 117 -0.44 5.05 -5.85
C SER A 117 -1.11 3.78 -5.29
N SER A 118 -0.87 3.43 -4.02
CA SER A 118 -1.38 2.22 -3.36
C SER A 118 -2.91 2.18 -3.23
N LYS A 119 -3.59 3.33 -3.41
CA LYS A 119 -5.06 3.41 -3.45
C LYS A 119 -5.68 3.08 -4.81
N ARG A 120 -4.88 2.88 -5.88
CA ARG A 120 -5.39 2.76 -7.27
C ARG A 120 -6.35 1.58 -7.49
N GLY A 121 -6.29 0.54 -6.65
CA GLY A 121 -7.24 -0.57 -6.71
C GLY A 121 -8.53 -0.36 -5.91
N LEU A 122 -8.63 0.73 -5.14
CA LEU A 122 -9.69 0.99 -4.15
C LEU A 122 -10.26 2.41 -4.26
N SER A 123 -9.87 3.20 -5.27
CA SER A 123 -10.23 4.61 -5.39
C SER A 123 -11.73 4.85 -5.40
N ASP A 124 -12.48 3.99 -6.07
CA ASP A 124 -13.93 4.12 -6.25
C ASP A 124 -14.69 3.90 -4.92
N TRP A 125 -14.01 3.32 -3.93
CA TRP A 125 -14.53 3.11 -2.58
C TRP A 125 -14.27 4.28 -1.64
N ILE A 126 -13.53 5.31 -2.07
CA ILE A 126 -13.08 6.43 -1.24
C ILE A 126 -13.56 7.76 -1.84
N ASP A 127 -14.59 8.35 -1.24
CA ASP A 127 -15.16 9.65 -1.63
C ASP A 127 -15.09 10.71 -0.51
N TRP A 128 -14.21 10.49 0.48
CA TRP A 128 -13.94 11.42 1.57
C TRP A 128 -12.49 11.89 1.55
N ASP A 129 -12.19 12.89 2.37
CA ASP A 129 -10.82 13.35 2.63
C ASP A 129 -10.01 12.24 3.30
N TYR A 130 -9.36 11.43 2.46
CA TYR A 130 -8.66 10.22 2.88
C TYR A 130 -7.55 10.50 3.87
N GLN A 131 -6.65 11.45 3.56
CA GLN A 131 -5.44 11.65 4.35
C GLN A 131 -5.70 12.17 5.76
N PRO A 132 -6.64 13.13 5.99
CA PRO A 132 -7.06 13.49 7.34
C PRO A 132 -7.68 12.33 8.12
N TRP A 133 -8.63 11.60 7.51
CA TRP A 133 -9.24 10.42 8.15
C TRP A 133 -8.19 9.37 8.51
N PHE A 134 -7.32 9.02 7.56
CA PHE A 134 -6.27 8.03 7.73
C PHE A 134 -5.28 8.39 8.84
N ARG A 135 -4.87 9.68 8.92
CA ARG A 135 -4.01 10.15 10.01
C ARG A 135 -4.70 10.01 11.37
N ALA A 136 -5.99 10.32 11.47
CA ALA A 136 -6.73 10.18 12.72
C ALA A 136 -6.84 8.71 13.15
N GLU A 137 -7.20 7.80 12.24
CA GLU A 137 -7.32 6.36 12.53
C GLU A 137 -6.00 5.73 13.00
N TYR A 138 -4.88 6.10 12.37
CA TYR A 138 -3.58 5.51 12.64
C TYR A 138 -2.64 6.40 13.48
N ALA A 139 -3.15 7.47 14.09
CA ALA A 139 -2.38 8.37 14.95
C ALA A 139 -1.65 7.61 16.08
N HIS A 140 -2.27 6.56 16.59
CA HIS A 140 -1.69 5.67 17.60
C HIS A 140 -0.39 4.97 17.16
N THR A 141 -0.10 4.92 15.85
CA THR A 141 1.15 4.34 15.31
C THR A 141 2.26 5.38 15.11
N GLU A 142 1.97 6.68 15.27
CA GLU A 142 2.92 7.75 14.97
C GLU A 142 4.18 7.70 15.83
N SER A 143 4.06 7.29 17.10
CA SER A 143 5.19 7.16 18.04
C SER A 143 6.25 6.15 17.58
N SER A 144 5.87 5.18 16.74
CA SER A 144 6.78 4.19 16.17
C SER A 144 7.49 4.64 14.90
N VAL A 145 7.14 5.82 14.37
CA VAL A 145 7.73 6.38 13.16
C VAL A 145 9.01 7.13 13.48
N THR A 146 10.15 6.61 13.03
CA THR A 146 11.45 7.28 13.20
C THR A 146 11.73 8.29 12.08
N PRO A 147 12.61 9.29 12.31
CA PRO A 147 13.07 10.19 11.24
C PRO A 147 13.65 9.46 10.03
N TYR A 148 14.37 8.36 10.26
CA TYR A 148 14.90 7.50 9.20
C TYR A 148 13.79 6.85 8.36
N MET A 149 12.72 6.35 9.01
CA MET A 149 11.58 5.82 8.26
C MET A 149 10.90 6.91 7.43
N LYS A 150 10.72 8.12 7.98
CA LYS A 150 10.13 9.24 7.23
C LYS A 150 10.97 9.62 6.02
N SER A 151 12.29 9.79 6.19
CA SER A 151 13.17 10.20 5.08
C SER A 151 13.19 9.20 3.93
N ARG A 152 12.98 7.91 4.23
CA ARG A 152 13.02 6.86 3.21
C ARG A 152 11.67 6.55 2.57
N TRP A 153 10.58 6.53 3.35
CA TRP A 153 9.22 6.19 2.89
C TRP A 153 8.31 7.38 2.64
N LEU A 154 8.73 8.61 2.97
CA LEU A 154 8.07 9.86 2.57
C LEU A 154 9.12 10.97 2.35
N PRO A 155 10.13 10.78 1.49
CA PRO A 155 11.10 11.84 1.22
C PRO A 155 10.41 13.04 0.56
N ASP A 156 10.89 14.25 0.87
CA ASP A 156 10.40 15.51 0.33
C ASP A 156 10.31 15.49 -1.21
N LEU A 157 11.24 14.78 -1.87
CA LEU A 157 11.27 14.59 -3.31
C LEU A 157 9.98 13.98 -3.89
N VAL A 158 9.28 13.13 -3.15
CA VAL A 158 8.02 12.52 -3.63
C VAL A 158 6.90 13.56 -3.69
N PHE A 159 6.92 14.53 -2.77
CA PHE A 159 5.99 15.65 -2.77
C PHE A 159 6.34 16.67 -3.86
N GLU A 160 7.63 16.90 -4.10
CA GLU A 160 8.10 17.73 -5.21
C GLU A 160 7.72 17.12 -6.57
N ALA A 161 7.98 15.83 -6.76
CA ALA A 161 7.66 15.11 -7.99
C ALA A 161 6.17 15.12 -8.34
N ARG A 162 5.27 15.10 -7.35
CA ARG A 162 3.82 15.22 -7.58
C ARG A 162 3.37 16.64 -7.98
N LYS A 163 4.14 17.66 -7.64
CA LYS A 163 3.84 19.06 -8.01
C LYS A 163 4.38 19.44 -9.40
N MET A 164 5.25 18.62 -10.00
CA MET A 164 5.92 18.91 -11.26
C MET A 164 5.11 18.57 -12.51
N LYS A 165 5.35 19.31 -13.59
CA LYS A 165 4.76 19.10 -14.90
C LYS A 165 5.54 18.04 -15.68
N PRO A 166 4.97 17.42 -16.72
CA PRO A 166 5.65 16.39 -17.52
C PRO A 166 6.95 16.88 -18.19
N ASP A 167 7.12 18.19 -18.35
CA ASP A 167 8.32 18.75 -18.98
C ASP A 167 9.50 18.92 -17.99
N ASP A 168 9.26 18.70 -16.69
CA ASP A 168 10.26 18.83 -15.62
C ASP A 168 11.01 17.51 -15.32
N GLU A 169 10.75 16.44 -16.09
CA GLU A 169 11.26 15.08 -15.82
C GLU A 169 12.79 14.99 -15.80
N ASP A 170 13.46 15.64 -16.76
CA ASP A 170 14.92 15.61 -16.89
C ASP A 170 15.61 16.33 -15.72
N LEU A 171 14.96 17.35 -15.16
CA LEU A 171 15.45 18.11 -13.99
C LEU A 171 15.42 17.26 -12.71
N LEU A 172 14.38 16.42 -12.54
CA LEU A 172 14.29 15.49 -11.42
C LEU A 172 15.21 14.28 -11.57
N LEU A 173 15.33 13.72 -12.78
CA LEU A 173 16.27 12.63 -13.05
C LEU A 173 17.72 13.07 -12.84
N GLY A 174 18.06 14.31 -13.19
CA GLY A 174 19.34 14.95 -12.88
C GLY A 174 19.59 15.05 -11.37
N ARG A 175 18.61 15.50 -10.58
CA ARG A 175 18.72 15.60 -9.10
C ARG A 175 18.78 14.24 -8.41
N LEU A 176 18.03 13.26 -8.89
CA LEU A 176 18.09 11.85 -8.44
C LEU A 176 19.48 11.25 -8.68
N SER A 177 20.12 11.62 -9.79
CA SER A 177 21.49 11.20 -10.14
C SER A 177 22.55 11.94 -9.30
N GLN A 178 22.35 13.22 -9.00
CA GLN A 178 23.25 14.01 -8.13
C GLN A 178 23.20 13.56 -6.67
N HIS A 179 22.02 13.25 -6.12
CA HIS A 179 21.89 12.65 -4.79
C HIS A 179 22.57 11.28 -4.68
N SER A 180 22.71 10.55 -5.79
CA SER A 180 23.47 9.30 -5.84
C SER A 180 25.00 9.51 -5.91
N SER A 181 25.46 10.71 -6.26
CA SER A 181 26.87 11.02 -6.57
C SER A 181 27.59 11.79 -5.45
N ALA A 182 26.86 12.48 -4.57
CA ALA A 182 27.41 13.36 -3.53
C ALA A 182 27.94 12.66 -2.25
N GLY A 183 28.34 11.38 -2.32
CA GLY A 183 29.01 10.69 -1.21
C GLY A 183 28.11 10.23 -0.05
N THR A 184 26.90 10.76 0.10
CA THR A 184 25.82 10.12 0.87
C THR A 184 25.10 9.13 -0.03
N ALA A 185 25.70 7.96 -0.22
CA ALA A 185 25.08 6.85 -0.94
C ALA A 185 23.84 6.35 -0.19
N VAL A 186 22.72 7.05 -0.31
CA VAL A 186 21.41 6.44 -0.10
C VAL A 186 21.15 5.66 -1.37
N LYS A 187 21.44 4.35 -1.36
CA LYS A 187 21.10 3.36 -2.40
C LYS A 187 19.57 3.17 -2.52
N GLY A 188 18.85 4.28 -2.60
CA GLY A 188 17.42 4.39 -2.76
C GLY A 188 16.99 5.20 -3.96
N SER A 189 17.95 5.61 -4.80
CA SER A 189 17.75 6.34 -6.05
C SER A 189 17.02 5.51 -7.10
N SER A 190 17.21 4.18 -7.14
CA SER A 190 16.45 3.26 -8.00
C SER A 190 14.95 3.29 -7.66
N PHE A 191 14.61 3.27 -6.37
CA PHE A 191 13.23 3.31 -5.88
C PHE A 191 12.51 4.61 -6.21
N LEU A 192 13.16 5.76 -5.96
CA LEU A 192 12.56 7.06 -6.29
C LEU A 192 12.36 7.20 -7.80
N ARG A 193 13.31 6.68 -8.59
CA ARG A 193 13.21 6.62 -10.05
C ARG A 193 12.09 5.71 -10.53
N ASP A 194 11.95 4.50 -10.00
CA ASP A 194 10.87 3.55 -10.38
C ASP A 194 9.49 4.02 -9.90
N ALA A 195 9.40 4.59 -8.70
CA ALA A 195 8.17 5.20 -8.19
C ALA A 195 7.76 6.39 -9.07
N TYR A 196 8.74 7.20 -9.50
CA TYR A 196 8.54 8.34 -10.40
C TYR A 196 8.16 7.91 -11.82
N VAL A 197 8.86 6.95 -12.44
CA VAL A 197 8.54 6.41 -13.77
C VAL A 197 7.13 5.79 -13.78
N LYS A 198 6.70 5.13 -12.70
CA LYS A 198 5.32 4.63 -12.53
C LYS A 198 4.29 5.75 -12.27
N LEU A 199 4.70 6.89 -11.74
CA LEU A 199 3.86 8.07 -11.54
C LEU A 199 3.66 8.85 -12.85
N LEU A 200 4.67 8.91 -13.73
CA LEU A 200 4.66 9.69 -14.98
C LEU A 200 4.04 8.98 -16.19
N ARG A 201 4.32 7.67 -16.38
CA ARG A 201 3.81 6.89 -17.54
C ARG A 201 2.28 6.75 -17.62
N TRP A 202 1.55 7.41 -16.73
CA TRP A 202 0.09 7.28 -16.56
C TRP A 202 -0.59 8.64 -16.28
N ARG A 203 0.05 9.77 -16.65
CA ARG A 203 -0.67 10.99 -17.06
C ARG A 203 -1.10 10.82 -18.51
#